data_AF-A0A7H8NIX9-F1
#
_entry.id   AF-A0A7H8NIX9-F1
#
_cell.length_a   1.000
_cell.length_b   1.000
_cell.length_c   1.000
_cell.angle_alpha   90.00
_cell.angle_beta   90.00
_cell.angle_gamma   90.00
#
_symmetry.space_group_name_H-M   'P 1'
#
loop_
_entity.id
_entity.type
_entity.pdbx_description
1 polymer ?
#
loop_
_entity_poly.entity_id
_entity_poly.type
_entity_poly.pdbx_seq_one_letter_code
_entity_poly.pdbx_strand_id
1 'polypeptide(L)'
;MWALGGAVVASAVWAGVTFATGGFEGDPEPELGSYAYTGNLCGYTDYAPIKKAGFSKEESTGEKKNPLASGTEHEALDTMQCNTDLEAENTSSSDYASTWLSTSALLHRETDPEPEFEAQYRAYENQRGTTYTYKVAPVPNLGDEAYVVTQVEKDGEDDGSYVILGVRDGWMTYQLSWSNYISSSSSVTPPDSKKVTEMLSESAKSTMEHWQKQEPLPQDESE
;
A
#
# COMPACT_ATOMS: atom_id res chain seq x y z
N MET A 1 35.54 -47.75 7.14
CA MET A 1 34.30 -47.79 7.94
C MET A 1 34.26 -46.72 9.04
N TRP A 2 34.81 -45.51 8.80
CA TRP A 2 34.83 -44.42 9.81
C TRP A 2 34.11 -43.14 9.35
N ALA A 3 33.97 -42.91 8.04
CA ALA A 3 33.26 -41.74 7.51
C ALA A 3 31.73 -41.80 7.72
N LEU A 4 31.15 -43.01 7.75
CA LEU A 4 29.70 -43.18 7.97
C LEU A 4 29.27 -42.88 9.41
N GLY A 5 30.15 -43.10 10.39
CA GLY A 5 29.86 -42.78 11.80
C GLY A 5 29.85 -41.27 12.07
N GLY A 6 30.72 -40.51 11.41
CA GLY A 6 30.79 -39.05 11.58
C GLY A 6 29.57 -38.31 11.03
N ALA A 7 29.01 -38.76 9.92
CA ALA A 7 27.83 -38.14 9.31
C ALA A 7 26.57 -38.27 10.19
N VAL A 8 26.36 -39.44 10.82
CA VAL A 8 25.17 -39.69 11.65
C VAL A 8 25.20 -38.85 12.94
N VAL A 9 26.38 -38.72 13.56
CA VAL A 9 26.52 -37.91 14.78
C VAL A 9 26.34 -36.42 14.48
N ALA A 10 26.86 -35.93 13.36
CA ALA A 10 26.66 -34.54 12.95
C ALA A 10 25.17 -34.22 12.69
N SER A 11 24.44 -35.10 12.00
CA SER A 11 23.01 -34.91 11.75
C SER A 11 22.17 -34.94 13.03
N ALA A 12 22.53 -35.80 14.00
CA ALA A 12 21.85 -35.85 15.29
C ALA A 12 22.11 -34.61 16.15
N VAL A 13 23.31 -34.01 16.06
CA VAL A 13 23.63 -32.76 16.75
C VAL A 13 22.86 -31.60 16.13
N TRP A 14 22.80 -31.48 14.80
CA TRP A 14 22.02 -30.43 14.14
C TRP A 14 20.52 -30.57 14.42
N ALA A 15 19.97 -31.79 14.34
CA ALA A 15 18.59 -32.05 14.73
C ALA A 15 18.36 -31.71 16.22
N GLY A 16 19.25 -32.15 17.12
CA GLY A 16 19.14 -31.84 18.55
C GLY A 16 19.21 -30.35 18.85
N VAL A 17 20.03 -29.59 18.12
CA VAL A 17 20.11 -28.13 18.24
C VAL A 17 18.84 -27.47 17.71
N THR A 18 18.32 -27.83 16.53
CA THR A 18 17.06 -27.26 16.02
C THR A 18 15.85 -27.58 16.90
N PHE A 19 15.79 -28.78 17.50
CA PHE A 19 14.76 -29.11 18.48
C PHE A 19 14.93 -28.36 19.81
N ALA A 20 16.16 -28.10 20.26
CA ALA A 20 16.43 -27.42 21.53
C ALA A 20 16.33 -25.89 21.45
N THR A 21 16.51 -25.29 20.26
CA THR A 21 16.43 -23.84 20.04
C THR A 21 15.07 -23.37 19.52
N GLY A 22 14.00 -24.16 19.69
CA GLY A 22 12.64 -23.70 19.38
C GLY A 22 12.23 -23.82 17.91
N GLY A 23 12.85 -24.68 17.09
CA GLY A 23 12.47 -24.88 15.68
C GLY A 23 11.06 -25.46 15.44
N PHE A 24 10.26 -25.60 16.49
CA PHE A 24 8.85 -26.04 16.48
C PHE A 24 8.00 -25.24 17.49
N GLU A 25 8.40 -24.02 17.86
CA GLU A 25 7.40 -23.08 18.38
C GLU A 25 6.37 -22.90 17.26
N GLY A 26 5.10 -23.21 17.57
CA GLY A 26 4.04 -23.21 16.58
C GLY A 26 4.01 -21.88 15.82
N ASP A 27 3.64 -21.94 14.55
CA ASP A 27 3.54 -20.73 13.73
C ASP A 27 2.76 -19.66 14.50
N PRO A 28 3.27 -18.43 14.60
CA PRO A 28 2.59 -17.37 15.33
C PRO A 28 1.16 -17.21 14.79
N GLU A 29 0.18 -17.10 15.70
CA GLU A 29 -1.20 -16.88 15.28
C GLU A 29 -1.30 -15.52 14.58
N PRO A 30 -1.92 -15.43 13.38
CA PRO A 30 -2.00 -14.19 12.63
C PRO A 30 -2.70 -13.09 13.40
N GLU A 31 -2.00 -11.97 13.61
CA GLU A 31 -2.55 -10.79 14.28
C GLU A 31 -3.27 -9.90 13.25
N LEU A 32 -4.35 -10.41 12.66
CA LEU A 32 -5.20 -9.66 11.72
C LEU A 32 -6.20 -8.72 12.41
N GLY A 33 -6.28 -8.75 13.75
CA GLY A 33 -7.26 -7.98 14.51
C GLY A 33 -8.69 -8.23 14.02
N SER A 34 -9.39 -7.15 13.67
CA SER A 34 -10.75 -7.20 13.09
C SER A 34 -10.77 -7.05 11.56
N TYR A 35 -9.61 -7.10 10.89
CA TYR A 35 -9.56 -7.05 9.43
C TYR A 35 -10.06 -8.36 8.85
N ALA A 36 -10.88 -8.25 7.81
CA ALA A 36 -11.43 -9.39 7.10
C ALA A 36 -11.42 -9.11 5.60
N TYR A 37 -11.28 -10.17 4.81
CA TYR A 37 -11.31 -10.07 3.37
C TYR A 37 -12.60 -9.39 2.88
N THR A 38 -12.45 -8.55 1.85
CA THR A 38 -13.54 -7.96 1.10
C THR A 38 -13.24 -8.03 -0.39
N GLY A 39 -14.20 -8.49 -1.18
CA GLY A 39 -14.11 -8.40 -2.65
C GLY A 39 -14.23 -6.96 -3.18
N ASN A 40 -14.50 -5.98 -2.31
CA ASN A 40 -14.68 -4.58 -2.65
C ASN A 40 -13.90 -3.65 -1.69
N LEU A 41 -12.59 -3.55 -1.86
CA LEU A 41 -11.75 -2.61 -1.10
C LEU A 41 -12.07 -1.14 -1.41
N CYS A 42 -12.58 -0.86 -2.61
CA CYS A 42 -13.03 0.48 -2.99
C CYS A 42 -14.13 1.01 -2.08
N GLY A 43 -14.97 0.12 -1.53
CA GLY A 43 -16.03 0.47 -0.58
C GLY A 43 -15.53 0.96 0.78
N TYR A 44 -14.28 0.62 1.13
CA TYR A 44 -13.64 1.05 2.37
C TYR A 44 -12.63 2.19 2.17
N THR A 45 -12.16 2.39 0.94
CA THR A 45 -11.20 3.46 0.63
C THR A 45 -11.86 4.82 0.85
N ASP A 46 -11.31 5.64 1.74
CA ASP A 46 -11.85 6.96 2.04
C ASP A 46 -11.33 8.00 1.04
N TYR A 47 -12.21 8.45 0.16
CA TYR A 47 -11.91 9.46 -0.84
C TYR A 47 -12.14 10.89 -0.32
N ALA A 48 -12.67 11.10 0.88
CA ALA A 48 -12.98 12.45 1.37
C ALA A 48 -11.74 13.36 1.47
N PRO A 49 -10.56 12.91 1.95
CA PRO A 49 -9.34 13.72 1.92
C PRO A 49 -8.90 14.07 0.50
N ILE A 50 -9.10 13.14 -0.45
CA ILE A 50 -8.78 13.32 -1.88
C ILE A 50 -9.70 14.36 -2.53
N LYS A 51 -11.01 14.24 -2.29
CA LYS A 51 -12.01 15.21 -2.72
C LYS A 51 -11.74 16.60 -2.17
N LYS A 52 -11.40 16.70 -0.88
CA LYS A 52 -11.02 17.97 -0.23
C LYS A 52 -9.76 18.60 -0.83
N ALA A 53 -8.87 17.79 -1.40
CA ALA A 53 -7.69 18.27 -2.13
C ALA A 53 -8.00 18.71 -3.58
N GLY A 54 -9.26 18.62 -4.01
CA GLY A 54 -9.71 19.05 -5.34
C GLY A 54 -9.62 17.94 -6.39
N PHE A 55 -9.73 16.68 -6.00
CA PHE A 55 -9.72 15.55 -6.92
C PHE A 55 -10.97 14.68 -6.73
N SER A 56 -11.75 14.49 -7.79
CA SER A 56 -12.93 13.62 -7.81
C SER A 56 -12.63 12.35 -8.59
N LYS A 57 -13.42 11.30 -8.34
CA LYS A 57 -13.39 10.09 -9.17
C LYS A 57 -13.91 10.44 -10.57
N GLU A 58 -13.24 9.98 -11.61
CA GLU A 58 -13.79 10.06 -12.97
C GLU A 58 -15.09 9.26 -13.07
N GLU A 59 -16.03 9.75 -13.87
CA GLU A 59 -17.31 9.07 -14.13
C GLU A 59 -17.10 7.72 -14.83
N SER A 60 -17.87 6.72 -14.41
CA SER A 60 -17.91 5.43 -15.11
C SER A 60 -18.56 5.61 -16.48
N THR A 61 -17.86 5.20 -17.55
CA THR A 61 -18.37 5.37 -18.93
C THR A 61 -18.44 4.04 -19.67
N GLY A 62 -19.68 3.57 -19.91
CA GLY A 62 -19.93 2.32 -20.64
C GLY A 62 -19.30 1.11 -19.96
N GLU A 63 -18.28 0.53 -20.58
CA GLU A 63 -17.54 -0.62 -20.04
C GLU A 63 -16.43 -0.23 -19.05
N LYS A 64 -16.05 1.05 -18.99
CA LYS A 64 -15.06 1.54 -18.04
C LYS A 64 -15.72 1.78 -16.68
N LYS A 65 -15.52 0.82 -15.76
CA LYS A 65 -15.93 0.96 -14.36
C LYS A 65 -14.84 1.68 -13.57
N ASN A 66 -15.23 2.71 -12.84
CA ASN A 66 -14.37 3.44 -11.92
C ASN A 66 -15.16 3.73 -10.62
N PRO A 67 -14.65 3.37 -9.44
CA PRO A 67 -13.42 2.63 -9.19
C PRO A 67 -13.54 1.12 -9.51
N LEU A 68 -12.41 0.47 -9.74
CA LEU A 68 -12.32 -0.96 -10.05
C LEU A 68 -11.74 -1.74 -8.88
N ALA A 69 -12.57 -2.54 -8.22
CA ALA A 69 -12.15 -3.47 -7.17
C ALA A 69 -11.78 -4.85 -7.73
N SER A 70 -10.77 -5.47 -7.14
CA SER A 70 -10.43 -6.88 -7.34
C SER A 70 -9.88 -7.47 -6.04
N GLY A 71 -9.91 -8.80 -5.92
CA GLY A 71 -9.36 -9.48 -4.77
C GLY A 71 -9.38 -10.99 -4.91
N THR A 72 -8.64 -11.68 -4.06
CA THR A 72 -8.58 -13.14 -4.00
C THR A 72 -8.26 -13.57 -2.58
N GLU A 73 -9.03 -14.53 -2.07
CA GLU A 73 -8.74 -15.24 -0.81
C GLU A 73 -7.79 -16.40 -1.07
N HIS A 74 -6.84 -16.61 -0.16
CA HIS A 74 -5.95 -17.76 -0.16
C HIS A 74 -5.66 -18.17 1.30
N GLU A 75 -5.35 -19.44 1.53
CA GLU A 75 -5.06 -19.95 2.89
C GLU A 75 -3.95 -19.16 3.59
N ALA A 76 -2.93 -18.75 2.84
CA ALA A 76 -1.77 -18.02 3.34
C ALA A 76 -1.84 -16.48 3.23
N LEU A 77 -2.56 -15.94 2.23
CA LEU A 77 -2.52 -14.51 1.91
C LEU A 77 -3.76 -14.06 1.15
N ASP A 78 -4.58 -13.23 1.76
CA ASP A 78 -5.65 -12.56 1.02
C ASP A 78 -5.09 -11.31 0.34
N THR A 79 -5.50 -11.09 -0.91
CA THR A 79 -5.12 -9.91 -1.68
C THR A 79 -6.36 -9.12 -2.07
N MET A 80 -6.31 -7.80 -1.89
CA MET A 80 -7.40 -6.89 -2.21
C MET A 80 -6.84 -5.65 -2.86
N GLN A 81 -7.52 -5.16 -3.89
CA GLN A 81 -7.10 -3.99 -4.66
C GLN A 81 -8.30 -3.11 -5.01
N CYS A 82 -8.02 -1.83 -5.13
CA CYS A 82 -8.91 -0.84 -5.68
C CYS A 82 -8.10 0.11 -6.56
N ASN A 83 -8.46 0.23 -7.82
CA ASN A 83 -7.84 1.21 -8.72
C ASN A 83 -8.86 2.27 -9.09
N THR A 84 -8.46 3.52 -8.97
CA THR A 84 -9.35 4.66 -9.17
C THR A 84 -8.69 5.70 -10.06
N ASP A 85 -9.34 5.98 -11.17
CA ASP A 85 -9.05 7.13 -12.01
C ASP A 85 -9.65 8.39 -11.36
N LEU A 86 -8.85 9.44 -11.26
CA LEU A 86 -9.19 10.71 -10.63
C LEU A 86 -9.01 11.87 -11.62
N GLU A 87 -9.92 12.82 -11.55
CA GLU A 87 -9.84 14.10 -12.26
C GLU A 87 -9.68 15.24 -11.25
N ALA A 88 -8.88 16.24 -11.63
CA ALA A 88 -8.82 17.48 -10.86
C ALA A 88 -10.11 18.28 -11.08
N GLU A 89 -10.65 18.84 -10.01
CA GLU A 89 -11.82 19.70 -10.06
C GLU A 89 -11.48 21.03 -10.77
N ASN A 90 -12.48 21.63 -11.43
CA ASN A 90 -12.37 22.92 -12.13
C ASN A 90 -11.38 22.94 -13.31
N THR A 91 -11.14 21.78 -13.94
CA THR A 91 -10.34 21.68 -15.16
C THR A 91 -11.13 22.03 -16.41
N SER A 92 -10.47 22.64 -17.38
CA SER A 92 -11.04 22.82 -18.72
C SER A 92 -10.89 21.53 -19.53
N SER A 93 -11.75 21.29 -20.52
CA SER A 93 -11.62 20.12 -21.42
C SER A 93 -10.30 20.09 -22.24
N SER A 94 -9.51 21.17 -22.19
CA SER A 94 -8.17 21.26 -22.79
C SER A 94 -7.03 20.90 -21.83
N ASP A 95 -7.31 20.74 -20.53
CA ASP A 95 -6.33 20.30 -19.55
C ASP A 95 -6.14 18.79 -19.68
N TYR A 96 -4.95 18.38 -20.13
CA TYR A 96 -4.57 16.98 -20.15
C TYR A 96 -3.85 16.65 -18.83
N ALA A 97 -4.64 16.21 -17.86
CA ALA A 97 -4.19 15.69 -16.58
C ALA A 97 -4.82 14.32 -16.34
N SER A 98 -4.03 13.34 -15.92
CA SER A 98 -4.51 12.03 -15.51
C SER A 98 -3.94 11.72 -14.14
N THR A 99 -4.82 11.37 -13.21
CA THR A 99 -4.43 11.06 -11.84
C THR A 99 -4.97 9.69 -11.48
N TRP A 100 -4.15 8.88 -10.84
CA TRP A 100 -4.51 7.52 -10.43
C TRP A 100 -4.22 7.35 -8.96
N LEU A 101 -5.19 6.74 -8.27
CA LEU A 101 -5.02 6.21 -6.93
C LEU A 101 -5.16 4.70 -6.99
N SER A 102 -4.07 3.99 -6.69
CA SER A 102 -4.08 2.54 -6.52
C SER A 102 -3.98 2.22 -5.04
N THR A 103 -4.96 1.51 -4.53
CA THR A 103 -5.04 1.05 -3.16
C THR A 103 -4.92 -0.47 -3.15
N SER A 104 -4.12 -1.01 -2.25
CA SER A 104 -4.00 -2.46 -2.06
C SER A 104 -3.92 -2.81 -0.59
N ALA A 105 -4.47 -3.96 -0.23
CA ALA A 105 -4.38 -4.52 1.10
C ALA A 105 -4.04 -6.00 1.01
N LEU A 106 -3.19 -6.45 1.92
CA LEU A 106 -2.85 -7.86 2.09
C LEU A 106 -3.15 -8.25 3.54
N LEU A 107 -3.84 -9.39 3.71
CA LEU A 107 -4.01 -10.02 5.02
C LEU A 107 -3.14 -11.26 5.04
N HIS A 108 -2.03 -11.18 5.75
CA HIS A 108 -1.11 -12.31 5.87
C HIS A 108 -1.69 -13.28 6.90
N ARG A 109 -1.92 -14.54 6.49
CA ARG A 109 -2.56 -15.57 7.32
C ARG A 109 -1.60 -16.65 7.81
N GLU A 110 -0.40 -16.71 7.25
CA GLU A 110 0.61 -17.72 7.62
C GLU A 110 2.00 -17.13 7.88
N THR A 111 2.27 -15.89 7.48
CA THR A 111 3.61 -15.28 7.60
C THR A 111 3.51 -13.90 8.17
N ASP A 112 4.36 -13.60 9.17
CA ASP A 112 4.49 -12.25 9.71
C ASP A 112 5.16 -11.33 8.67
N PRO A 113 4.49 -10.24 8.22
CA PRO A 113 5.07 -9.32 7.25
C PRO A 113 6.13 -8.38 7.85
N GLU A 114 6.25 -8.27 9.18
CA GLU A 114 7.14 -7.32 9.85
C GLU A 114 8.59 -7.32 9.31
N PRO A 115 9.27 -8.48 9.17
CA PRO A 115 10.68 -8.50 8.73
C PRO A 115 10.87 -8.00 7.29
N GLU A 116 9.84 -8.11 6.45
CA GLU A 116 9.91 -7.72 5.04
C GLU A 116 9.37 -6.32 4.80
N PHE A 117 8.43 -5.85 5.61
CA PHE A 117 7.72 -4.60 5.40
C PHE A 117 8.67 -3.40 5.31
N GLU A 118 9.51 -3.17 6.33
CA GLU A 118 10.51 -2.09 6.27
C GLU A 118 11.45 -2.27 5.07
N ALA A 119 11.94 -3.49 4.85
CA ALA A 119 12.92 -3.78 3.80
C ALA A 119 12.39 -3.41 2.40
N GLN A 120 11.11 -3.69 2.13
CA GLN A 120 10.45 -3.35 0.87
C GLN A 120 10.44 -1.84 0.62
N TYR A 121 10.13 -1.02 1.63
CA TYR A 121 10.11 0.44 1.48
C TYR A 121 11.52 1.04 1.46
N ARG A 122 12.42 0.58 2.34
CA ARG A 122 13.84 1.02 2.35
C ARG A 122 14.57 0.68 1.06
N ALA A 123 14.17 -0.37 0.35
CA ALA A 123 14.75 -0.70 -0.94
C ALA A 123 14.65 0.45 -1.96
N TYR A 124 13.62 1.31 -1.88
CA TYR A 124 13.48 2.48 -2.75
C TYR A 124 14.63 3.49 -2.59
N GLU A 125 15.26 3.60 -1.42
CA GLU A 125 16.41 4.49 -1.19
C GLU A 125 17.60 4.15 -2.12
N ASN A 126 17.68 2.88 -2.54
CA ASN A 126 18.72 2.39 -3.44
C ASN A 126 18.28 2.38 -4.92
N GLN A 127 16.99 2.56 -5.19
CA GLN A 127 16.47 2.63 -6.55
C GLN A 127 16.79 3.97 -7.19
N ARG A 128 17.19 3.95 -8.46
CA ARG A 128 17.49 5.16 -9.23
C ARG A 128 16.93 5.05 -10.63
N GLY A 129 16.18 6.07 -11.02
CA GLY A 129 15.77 6.29 -12.41
C GLY A 129 16.82 7.06 -13.21
N THR A 130 16.57 7.17 -14.51
CA THR A 130 17.39 8.00 -15.40
C THR A 130 17.25 9.49 -15.07
N THR A 131 16.07 9.94 -14.63
CA THR A 131 15.76 11.35 -14.35
C THR A 131 15.33 11.62 -12.91
N TYR A 132 15.04 10.57 -12.12
CA TYR A 132 14.53 10.69 -10.76
C TYR A 132 15.25 9.77 -9.78
N THR A 133 15.05 10.05 -8.49
CA THR A 133 15.41 9.20 -7.35
C THR A 133 14.22 9.12 -6.40
N TYR A 134 14.28 8.25 -5.40
CA TYR A 134 13.25 8.15 -4.39
C TYR A 134 13.77 8.61 -3.03
N LYS A 135 12.90 9.28 -2.27
CA LYS A 135 13.10 9.56 -0.85
C LYS A 135 12.12 8.72 -0.05
N VAL A 136 12.59 8.16 1.05
CA VAL A 136 11.77 7.35 1.97
C VAL A 136 11.77 8.04 3.32
N ALA A 137 10.60 8.17 3.93
CA ALA A 137 10.44 8.73 5.26
C ALA A 137 9.43 7.93 6.08
N PRO A 138 9.64 7.73 7.39
CA PRO A 138 8.64 7.13 8.25
C PRO A 138 7.44 8.08 8.44
N VAL A 139 6.25 7.51 8.59
CA VAL A 139 5.01 8.25 8.89
C VAL A 139 4.53 7.85 10.28
N PRO A 140 4.74 8.69 11.32
CA PRO A 140 4.41 8.30 12.68
C PRO A 140 2.89 8.32 12.94
N ASN A 141 2.44 7.46 13.87
CA ASN A 141 1.03 7.37 14.32
C ASN A 141 0.05 6.88 13.24
N LEU A 142 0.50 5.98 12.35
CA LEU A 142 -0.33 5.34 11.34
C LEU A 142 0.01 3.84 11.30
N GLY A 143 -0.92 3.00 11.78
CA GLY A 143 -0.64 1.59 12.06
C GLY A 143 0.46 1.40 13.11
N ASP A 144 1.05 0.20 13.13
CA ASP A 144 2.25 -0.12 13.89
C ASP A 144 3.50 0.46 13.24
N GLU A 145 3.52 0.47 11.90
CA GLU A 145 4.65 0.95 11.11
C GLU A 145 4.18 1.50 9.76
N ALA A 146 4.71 2.64 9.33
CA ALA A 146 4.35 3.23 8.04
C ALA A 146 5.50 4.01 7.41
N TYR A 147 5.56 3.97 6.08
CA TYR A 147 6.55 4.66 5.27
C TYR A 147 5.89 5.37 4.10
N VAL A 148 6.41 6.54 3.77
CA VAL A 148 6.12 7.23 2.52
C VAL A 148 7.34 7.19 1.60
N VAL A 149 7.10 6.90 0.33
CA VAL A 149 8.08 6.99 -0.75
C VAL A 149 7.64 8.11 -1.67
N THR A 150 8.53 9.08 -1.91
CA THR A 150 8.29 10.17 -2.87
C THR A 150 9.31 10.11 -3.98
N GLN A 151 8.83 10.23 -5.22
CA GLN A 151 9.72 10.45 -6.36
C GLN A 151 10.18 11.91 -6.36
N VAL A 152 11.47 12.11 -6.60
CA VAL A 152 12.06 13.45 -6.75
C VAL A 152 12.93 13.48 -7.99
N GLU A 153 12.91 14.58 -8.71
CA GLU A 153 13.83 14.82 -9.82
C GLU A 153 15.28 14.87 -9.33
N LYS A 154 16.25 14.62 -10.22
CA LYS A 154 17.67 14.54 -9.84
C LYS A 154 18.26 15.87 -9.37
N ASP A 155 17.69 16.99 -9.78
CA ASP A 155 18.03 18.32 -9.26
C ASP A 155 17.37 18.61 -7.90
N GLY A 156 16.53 17.69 -7.41
CA GLY A 156 15.89 17.73 -6.10
C GLY A 156 14.50 18.34 -6.12
N GLU A 157 13.97 18.70 -7.29
CA GLU A 157 12.59 19.16 -7.42
C GLU A 157 11.61 18.02 -7.08
N ASP A 158 10.54 18.38 -6.38
CA ASP A 158 9.51 17.48 -5.91
C ASP A 158 8.18 18.02 -6.42
N ASP A 159 7.62 17.34 -7.40
CA ASP A 159 6.36 17.71 -8.05
C ASP A 159 5.16 16.91 -7.55
N GLY A 160 5.37 16.04 -6.55
CA GLY A 160 4.32 15.15 -6.01
C GLY A 160 3.77 14.16 -7.03
N SER A 161 4.45 13.93 -8.15
CA SER A 161 3.93 13.12 -9.26
C SER A 161 3.79 11.65 -8.95
N TYR A 162 4.57 11.14 -8.00
CA TYR A 162 4.50 9.76 -7.56
C TYR A 162 4.79 9.65 -6.07
N VAL A 163 3.79 9.20 -5.31
CA VAL A 163 3.86 9.02 -3.86
C VAL A 163 3.25 7.69 -3.48
N ILE A 164 3.99 6.86 -2.76
CA ILE A 164 3.49 5.62 -2.16
C ILE A 164 3.44 5.80 -0.65
N LEU A 165 2.31 5.48 -0.03
CA LEU A 165 2.18 5.32 1.41
C LEU A 165 1.93 3.84 1.73
N GLY A 166 2.84 3.23 2.47
CA GLY A 166 2.68 1.90 3.04
C GLY A 166 2.39 1.96 4.53
N VAL A 167 1.50 1.10 5.00
CA VAL A 167 1.13 0.94 6.42
C VAL A 167 1.08 -0.55 6.77
N ARG A 168 1.62 -0.91 7.93
CA ARG A 168 1.45 -2.21 8.57
C ARG A 168 0.72 -2.00 9.90
N ASP A 169 -0.27 -2.84 10.14
CA ASP A 169 -1.03 -2.90 11.40
C ASP A 169 -1.24 -4.39 11.72
N GLY A 170 -0.46 -4.92 12.66
CA GLY A 170 -0.30 -6.35 12.88
C GLY A 170 0.16 -7.07 11.60
N TRP A 171 -0.61 -8.09 11.20
CA TRP A 171 -0.37 -8.91 10.01
C TRP A 171 -1.13 -8.41 8.77
N MET A 172 -1.68 -7.20 8.82
CA MET A 172 -2.24 -6.51 7.67
C MET A 172 -1.22 -5.52 7.12
N THR A 173 -1.05 -5.51 5.80
CA THR A 173 -0.31 -4.45 5.09
C THR A 173 -1.23 -3.74 4.12
N TYR A 174 -1.24 -2.41 4.15
CA TYR A 174 -2.06 -1.55 3.31
C TYR A 174 -1.18 -0.54 2.58
N GLN A 175 -1.46 -0.30 1.31
CA GLN A 175 -0.69 0.62 0.48
C GLN A 175 -1.63 1.49 -0.36
N LEU A 176 -1.35 2.79 -0.39
CA LEU A 176 -1.88 3.74 -1.36
C LEU A 176 -0.75 4.23 -2.26
N SER A 177 -0.94 4.18 -3.56
CA SER A 177 -0.04 4.75 -4.56
C SER A 177 -0.77 5.83 -5.32
N TRP A 178 -0.34 7.06 -5.15
CA TRP A 178 -0.71 8.20 -5.96
C TRP A 178 0.24 8.31 -7.14
N SER A 179 -0.32 8.51 -8.32
CA SER A 179 0.45 8.96 -9.48
C SER A 179 -0.35 10.00 -10.24
N ASN A 180 0.31 11.04 -10.71
CA ASN A 180 -0.31 11.98 -11.64
C ASN A 180 0.59 12.24 -12.85
N TYR A 181 -0.05 12.66 -13.91
CA TYR A 181 0.59 13.21 -15.08
C TYR A 181 -0.17 14.48 -15.44
N ILE A 182 0.53 15.61 -15.44
CA ILE A 182 -0.04 16.90 -15.81
C ILE A 182 0.79 17.46 -16.96
N SER A 183 0.15 17.71 -18.11
CA SER A 183 0.83 18.34 -19.25
C SER A 183 1.37 19.72 -18.87
N SER A 184 2.54 20.10 -19.40
CA SER A 184 3.10 21.44 -19.24
C SER A 184 2.23 22.57 -19.79
N SER A 185 1.25 22.24 -20.63
CA SER A 185 0.25 23.17 -21.16
C SER A 185 -1.00 23.30 -20.29
N SER A 186 -1.10 22.50 -19.21
CA SER A 186 -2.26 22.52 -18.32
C SER A 186 -2.20 23.72 -17.38
N SER A 187 -3.38 24.21 -17.01
CA SER A 187 -3.57 25.20 -15.96
C SER A 187 -3.64 24.59 -14.55
N VAL A 188 -3.66 23.26 -14.44
CA VAL A 188 -3.71 22.54 -13.16
C VAL A 188 -2.34 22.59 -12.48
N THR A 189 -2.34 23.01 -11.22
CA THR A 189 -1.14 22.92 -10.38
C THR A 189 -1.18 21.58 -9.63
N PRO A 190 -0.19 20.68 -9.83
CA PRO A 190 -0.13 19.44 -9.06
C PRO A 190 0.06 19.73 -7.57
N PRO A 191 -0.52 18.92 -6.66
CA PRO A 191 -0.16 18.96 -5.25
C PRO A 191 1.29 18.50 -5.09
N ASP A 192 2.05 19.17 -4.22
CA ASP A 192 3.38 18.70 -3.83
C ASP A 192 3.31 17.38 -3.04
N SER A 193 4.42 16.65 -2.93
CA SER A 193 4.43 15.35 -2.25
C SER A 193 4.00 15.43 -0.80
N LYS A 194 4.23 16.56 -0.11
CA LYS A 194 3.82 16.74 1.28
C LYS A 194 2.30 16.78 1.38
N LYS A 195 1.64 17.49 0.46
CA LYS A 195 0.18 17.55 0.39
C LYS A 195 -0.42 16.20 0.01
N VAL A 196 0.21 15.50 -0.93
CA VAL A 196 -0.19 14.13 -1.28
C VAL A 196 -0.04 13.19 -0.09
N THR A 197 1.08 13.24 0.62
CA THR A 197 1.33 12.41 1.82
C THR A 197 0.28 12.65 2.91
N GLU A 198 -0.06 13.91 3.19
CA GLU A 198 -1.10 14.27 4.17
C GLU A 198 -2.45 13.65 3.79
N MET A 199 -2.86 13.84 2.53
CA MET A 199 -4.10 13.30 1.98
C MET A 199 -4.16 11.77 2.04
N LEU A 200 -3.09 11.08 1.63
CA LEU A 200 -3.02 9.62 1.69
C LEU A 200 -3.03 9.11 3.13
N SER A 201 -2.38 9.82 4.06
CA SER A 201 -2.34 9.43 5.48
C SER A 201 -3.70 9.58 6.14
N GLU A 202 -4.43 10.66 5.86
CA GLU A 202 -5.80 10.86 6.32
C GLU A 202 -6.73 9.77 5.76
N SER A 203 -6.60 9.46 4.46
CA SER A 203 -7.37 8.43 3.78
C SER A 203 -7.10 7.05 4.39
N ALA A 204 -5.82 6.68 4.55
CA ALA A 204 -5.42 5.40 5.14
C ALA A 204 -5.99 5.21 6.54
N LYS A 205 -5.85 6.23 7.39
CA LYS A 205 -6.33 6.17 8.77
C LYS A 205 -7.84 5.91 8.82
N SER A 206 -8.61 6.70 8.07
CA SER A 206 -10.07 6.57 8.01
C SER A 206 -10.49 5.20 7.45
N THR A 207 -9.90 4.77 6.33
CA THR A 207 -10.16 3.46 5.73
C THR A 207 -9.91 2.32 6.70
N MET A 208 -8.77 2.32 7.39
CA MET A 208 -8.43 1.28 8.36
C MET A 208 -9.42 1.26 9.53
N GLU A 209 -9.79 2.42 10.08
CA GLU A 209 -10.77 2.52 11.17
C GLU A 209 -12.16 1.99 10.77
N HIS A 210 -12.61 2.27 9.55
CA HIS A 210 -13.88 1.78 9.00
C HIS A 210 -13.84 0.28 8.69
N TRP A 211 -12.73 -0.19 8.16
CA TRP A 211 -12.55 -1.60 7.81
C TRP A 211 -12.46 -2.50 9.03
N GLN A 212 -11.75 -2.08 10.09
CA GLN A 212 -11.75 -2.80 11.38
C GLN A 212 -13.15 -2.94 11.99
N LYS A 213 -14.04 -1.98 11.72
CA LYS A 213 -15.45 -2.04 12.18
C LYS A 213 -16.34 -2.83 11.22
N GLN A 214 -15.84 -3.21 10.05
CA GLN A 214 -16.61 -3.81 8.96
C GLN A 214 -17.79 -2.91 8.54
N GLU A 215 -17.55 -1.60 8.54
CA GLU A 215 -18.52 -0.57 8.17
C GLU A 215 -18.05 0.17 6.90
N PRO A 216 -18.43 -0.31 5.70
CA PRO A 216 -18.11 0.37 4.45
C PRO A 216 -18.54 1.84 4.47
N LEU A 217 -17.77 2.68 3.81
CA LEU A 217 -18.10 4.09 3.70
C LEU A 217 -19.35 4.27 2.82
N PRO A 218 -20.21 5.26 3.12
CA PRO A 218 -21.31 5.63 2.24
C PRO A 218 -20.77 5.89 0.85
N GLN A 219 -21.29 5.16 -0.14
CA GLN A 219 -20.95 5.43 -1.54
C GLN A 219 -21.61 6.76 -1.91
N ASP A 220 -20.84 7.71 -2.43
CA ASP A 220 -21.42 8.85 -3.17
C ASP A 220 -22.23 8.22 -4.32
N GLU A 221 -23.56 8.21 -4.19
CA GLU A 221 -24.48 7.74 -5.23
C GLU A 221 -24.40 8.73 -6.40
N SER A 222 -23.50 8.50 -7.34
CA SER A 222 -23.60 9.05 -8.70
C SER A 222 -24.10 7.95 -9.62
N GLU A 223 -25.43 7.90 -9.76
CA GLU A 223 -26.17 7.19 -10.83
C GLU A 223 -25.89 7.79 -12.21
#